data_AF-A0A1L9B3Q8-F1
#
_entry.id   AF-A0A1L9B3Q8-F1
#
_cell.length_a   1.000
_cell.length_b   1.000
_cell.length_c   1.000
_cell.angle_alpha   90.00
_cell.angle_beta   90.00
_cell.angle_gamma   90.00
#
_symmetry.space_group_name_H-M   'P 1'
#
loop_
_entity.id
_entity.type
_entity.pdbx_description
1 polymer ?
#
loop_
_entity_poly.entity_id
_entity_poly.type
_entity_poly.pdbx_seq_one_letter_code
_entity_poly.pdbx_strand_id
1 'polypeptide(L)'
;MNRTWVLSSLLLGSFLLSACGAKAGDACKDSTAFTCASEKEALECRNSAWRALPCRGSEGCDEASGKVVCDMRGSVEGDACALTAEGRGLCTEDGKAVLECRMGTLVRTRTCGTCTTDNALVNCAP
;
A
#
# COMPACT_ATOMS: atom_id res chain seq x y z
N MET A 1 -12.63 -34.17 -56.70
CA MET A 1 -12.22 -35.12 -55.64
C MET A 1 -10.74 -34.93 -55.37
N ASN A 2 -10.36 -34.30 -54.26
CA ASN A 2 -9.40 -34.84 -53.28
C ASN A 2 -9.02 -33.78 -52.24
N ARG A 3 -9.09 -34.21 -50.97
CA ARG A 3 -8.79 -33.51 -49.72
C ARG A 3 -7.32 -33.72 -49.36
N THR A 4 -6.67 -32.70 -48.79
CA THR A 4 -5.61 -32.73 -47.75
C THR A 4 -5.06 -31.31 -47.57
N TRP A 5 -4.61 -30.80 -46.42
CA TRP A 5 -4.71 -31.09 -44.99
C TRP A 5 -4.18 -29.80 -44.31
N VAL A 6 -4.86 -29.32 -43.28
CA VAL A 6 -4.45 -28.19 -42.44
C VAL A 6 -3.16 -28.53 -41.72
N LEU A 7 -2.15 -27.66 -41.72
CA LEU A 7 -1.17 -27.59 -40.63
C LEU A 7 -0.67 -26.14 -40.45
N SER A 8 -1.28 -25.51 -39.46
CA SER A 8 -0.83 -24.31 -38.76
C SER A 8 0.60 -24.46 -38.24
N SER A 9 1.41 -23.41 -38.36
CA SER A 9 2.61 -23.20 -37.53
C SER A 9 2.85 -21.71 -37.36
N LEU A 10 1.92 -21.06 -36.65
CA LEU A 10 2.18 -19.81 -35.94
C LEU A 10 3.07 -20.14 -34.75
N LEU A 11 4.38 -20.04 -34.91
CA LEU A 11 5.31 -20.01 -33.78
C LEU A 11 5.17 -18.64 -33.12
N LEU A 12 4.20 -18.57 -32.21
CA LEU A 12 4.03 -17.48 -31.24
C LEU A 12 5.34 -17.33 -30.45
N GLY A 13 5.93 -16.14 -30.51
CA GLY A 13 7.07 -15.76 -29.69
C GLY A 13 6.78 -16.01 -28.22
N SER A 14 7.61 -16.85 -27.61
CA SER A 14 7.64 -17.04 -26.16
C SER A 14 8.16 -15.77 -25.51
N PHE A 15 7.24 -14.87 -25.17
CA PHE A 15 7.51 -13.70 -24.35
C PHE A 15 7.85 -14.18 -22.94
N LEU A 16 9.11 -13.98 -22.53
CA LEU A 16 9.59 -14.21 -21.18
C LEU A 16 8.89 -13.23 -20.23
N LEU A 17 7.77 -13.65 -19.64
CA LEU A 17 7.15 -12.92 -18.54
C LEU A 17 7.90 -13.27 -17.26
N SER A 18 9.03 -12.58 -17.05
CA SER A 18 9.58 -12.42 -15.71
C SER A 18 8.54 -11.62 -14.92
N ALA A 19 7.70 -12.32 -14.13
CA ALA A 19 6.74 -11.67 -13.27
C ALA A 19 7.50 -10.98 -12.13
N CYS A 20 7.92 -9.74 -12.37
CA CYS A 20 8.16 -8.79 -11.30
C CYS A 20 6.86 -8.67 -10.48
N GLY A 21 6.98 -8.56 -9.16
CA GLY A 21 5.86 -8.65 -8.20
C GLY A 21 4.67 -7.72 -8.49
N ALA A 22 3.62 -7.87 -7.68
CA ALA A 22 2.43 -7.03 -7.80
C ALA A 22 2.79 -5.53 -7.74
N LYS A 23 2.02 -4.72 -8.46
CA LYS A 23 2.12 -3.25 -8.48
C LYS A 23 0.74 -2.63 -8.32
N ALA A 24 0.69 -1.36 -7.96
CA ALA A 24 -0.56 -0.62 -7.86
C ALA A 24 -1.37 -0.68 -9.18
N GLY A 25 -2.68 -0.87 -9.06
CA GLY A 25 -3.63 -1.00 -10.17
C GLY A 25 -3.77 -2.40 -10.73
N ASP A 26 -2.83 -3.32 -10.46
CA ASP A 26 -2.97 -4.72 -10.89
C ASP A 26 -4.16 -5.38 -10.18
N ALA A 27 -4.78 -6.35 -10.87
CA ALA A 27 -5.88 -7.10 -10.30
C ALA A 27 -5.41 -7.98 -9.12
N CYS A 28 -6.23 -8.05 -8.08
CA CYS A 28 -6.01 -8.89 -6.92
C CYS A 28 -7.32 -9.56 -6.50
N LYS A 29 -7.23 -10.76 -5.91
CA LYS A 29 -8.42 -11.59 -5.59
C LYS A 29 -8.80 -11.55 -4.12
N ASP A 30 -7.82 -11.58 -3.23
CA ASP A 30 -8.05 -11.60 -1.79
C ASP A 30 -8.05 -10.15 -1.26
N SER A 31 -9.22 -9.61 -0.93
CA SER A 31 -9.39 -8.25 -0.42
C SER A 31 -8.78 -8.00 0.96
N THR A 32 -8.19 -9.01 1.58
CA THR A 32 -7.46 -8.91 2.85
C THR A 32 -5.95 -9.01 2.67
N ALA A 33 -5.48 -9.27 1.44
CA ALA A 33 -4.08 -9.47 1.16
C ALA A 33 -3.28 -8.16 1.20
N PHE A 34 -2.08 -8.27 1.75
CA PHE A 34 -1.04 -7.25 1.70
C PHE A 34 0.25 -7.87 1.16
N THR A 35 1.08 -7.09 0.49
CA THR A 35 2.46 -7.48 0.13
C THR A 35 3.36 -6.26 0.07
N CYS A 36 4.66 -6.42 0.30
CA CYS A 36 5.63 -5.37 -0.02
C CYS A 36 5.96 -5.37 -1.52
N ALA A 37 5.64 -4.29 -2.22
CA ALA A 37 6.09 -4.08 -3.61
C ALA A 37 7.54 -3.59 -3.66
N SER A 38 7.98 -2.86 -2.64
CA SER A 38 9.37 -2.45 -2.41
C SER A 38 9.60 -2.13 -0.94
N GLU A 39 10.83 -1.80 -0.56
CA GLU A 39 11.16 -1.31 0.80
C GLU A 39 10.40 -0.04 1.20
N LYS A 40 9.83 0.72 0.26
CA LYS A 40 9.12 1.97 0.53
C LYS A 40 7.64 1.94 0.15
N GLU A 41 7.14 0.79 -0.28
CA GLU A 41 5.77 0.64 -0.76
C GLU A 41 5.19 -0.72 -0.35
N ALA A 42 4.10 -0.68 0.42
CA ALA A 42 3.21 -1.81 0.61
C ALA A 42 2.04 -1.71 -0.38
N LEU A 43 1.45 -2.84 -0.71
CA LEU A 43 0.19 -2.93 -1.45
C LEU A 43 -0.89 -3.53 -0.55
N GLU A 44 -2.08 -2.94 -0.58
CA GLU A 44 -3.30 -3.52 -0.02
C GLU A 44 -4.23 -3.88 -1.17
N CYS A 45 -4.75 -5.11 -1.19
CA CYS A 45 -5.77 -5.49 -2.15
C CYS A 45 -7.12 -4.93 -1.70
N ARG A 46 -7.67 -3.99 -2.47
CA ARG A 46 -8.95 -3.36 -2.17
C ARG A 46 -9.76 -3.17 -3.44
N ASN A 47 -11.04 -3.55 -3.40
CA ASN A 47 -11.93 -3.50 -4.56
C ASN A 47 -11.34 -4.22 -5.80
N SER A 48 -10.74 -5.39 -5.56
CA SER A 48 -10.10 -6.24 -6.59
C SER A 48 -8.92 -5.61 -7.34
N ALA A 49 -8.34 -4.52 -6.81
CA ALA A 49 -7.12 -3.91 -7.31
C ALA A 49 -6.11 -3.66 -6.19
N TRP A 50 -4.83 -3.81 -6.50
CA TRP A 50 -3.75 -3.43 -5.60
C TRP A 50 -3.70 -1.90 -5.46
N ARG A 51 -3.68 -1.40 -4.22
CA ARG A 51 -3.51 0.02 -3.92
C ARG A 51 -2.20 0.23 -3.15
N ALA A 52 -1.37 1.14 -3.64
CA ALA A 52 -0.12 1.52 -2.99
C ALA A 52 -0.36 2.25 -1.66
N LEU A 53 0.47 1.90 -0.68
CA LEU A 53 0.59 2.51 0.62
C LEU A 53 2.07 2.91 0.82
N PRO A 54 2.38 4.21 0.97
CA PRO A 54 3.76 4.65 1.15
C PRO A 54 4.27 4.31 2.57
N CYS A 55 5.31 3.50 2.65
CA CYS A 55 6.00 3.20 3.91
C CYS A 55 7.17 4.17 4.09
N ARG A 56 6.84 5.40 4.50
CA ARG A 56 7.78 6.52 4.52
C ARG A 56 8.87 6.40 5.56
N GLY A 57 8.61 5.69 6.66
CA GLY A 57 9.57 5.59 7.75
C GLY A 57 10.83 4.82 7.36
N SER A 58 11.84 4.92 8.20
CA SER A 58 13.16 4.33 7.91
C SER A 58 13.12 2.81 7.84
N GLU A 59 12.23 2.17 8.60
CA GLU A 59 12.06 0.70 8.59
C GLU A 59 11.35 0.22 7.32
N GLY A 60 10.66 1.12 6.61
CA GLY A 60 10.07 0.81 5.32
C GLY A 60 8.93 -0.21 5.39
N CYS A 61 8.81 -1.02 4.36
CA CYS A 61 7.92 -2.17 4.29
C CYS A 61 8.70 -3.44 4.63
N ASP A 62 8.22 -4.20 5.60
CA ASP A 62 8.74 -5.51 5.96
C ASP A 62 7.66 -6.57 5.82
N GLU A 63 8.01 -7.73 5.27
CA GLU A 63 7.12 -8.88 5.14
C GLU A 63 7.72 -10.06 5.91
N ALA A 64 7.24 -10.27 7.13
CA ALA A 64 7.71 -11.35 8.01
C ALA A 64 6.55 -12.23 8.47
N SER A 65 6.72 -13.55 8.37
CA SER A 65 5.77 -14.55 8.87
C SER A 65 4.34 -14.36 8.35
N GLY A 66 4.19 -13.94 7.09
CA GLY A 66 2.89 -13.71 6.44
C GLY A 66 2.17 -12.44 6.90
N LYS A 67 2.89 -11.51 7.53
CA LYS A 67 2.38 -10.18 7.88
C LYS A 67 3.21 -9.12 7.20
N VAL A 68 2.53 -8.14 6.62
CA VAL A 68 3.15 -6.92 6.11
C VAL A 68 3.09 -5.85 7.18
N VAL A 69 4.24 -5.28 7.51
CA VAL A 69 4.38 -4.13 8.39
C VAL A 69 4.87 -2.96 7.52
N CYS A 70 4.12 -1.88 7.52
CA CYS A 70 4.46 -0.66 6.80
C CYS A 70 4.75 0.44 7.83
N ASP A 71 5.99 0.93 7.85
CA ASP A 71 6.39 2.03 8.73
C ASP A 71 5.83 3.35 8.20
N MET A 72 4.72 3.78 8.80
CA MET A 72 4.00 5.01 8.44
C MET A 72 4.60 6.27 9.09
N ARG A 73 5.71 6.18 9.84
CA ARG A 73 6.36 7.39 10.39
C ARG A 73 6.78 8.33 9.27
N GLY A 74 6.58 9.63 9.46
CA GLY A 74 6.84 10.63 8.42
C GLY A 74 5.79 10.68 7.32
N SER A 75 4.66 9.98 7.45
CA SER A 75 3.53 10.15 6.53
C SER A 75 3.03 11.59 6.52
N VAL A 76 2.58 12.02 5.34
CA VAL A 76 2.11 13.38 5.08
C VAL A 76 0.65 13.37 4.68
N GLU A 77 0.04 14.56 4.71
CA GLU A 77 -1.32 14.75 4.23
C GLU A 77 -1.45 14.35 2.75
N GLY A 78 -2.50 13.59 2.42
CA GLY A 78 -2.73 13.04 1.09
C GLY A 78 -2.17 11.64 0.86
N ASP A 79 -1.32 11.12 1.75
CA ASP A 79 -0.83 9.74 1.63
C ASP A 79 -1.99 8.74 1.74
N ALA A 80 -1.88 7.64 1.00
CA ALA A 80 -2.79 6.52 1.15
C ALA A 80 -2.57 5.79 2.48
N CYS A 81 -3.66 5.36 3.11
CA CYS A 81 -3.63 4.50 4.30
C CYS A 81 -4.47 3.24 4.08
N ALA A 82 -4.08 2.17 4.80
CA ALA A 82 -4.75 0.88 4.76
C ALA A 82 -6.17 0.98 5.33
N LEU A 83 -7.09 0.09 4.90
CA LEU A 83 -8.43 -0.01 5.47
C LEU A 83 -8.38 -0.31 6.98
N THR A 84 -7.40 -1.10 7.41
CA THR A 84 -7.15 -1.41 8.84
C THR A 84 -6.67 -0.21 9.65
N ALA A 85 -6.27 0.88 9.00
CA ALA A 85 -5.83 2.12 9.63
C ALA A 85 -6.94 3.19 9.68
N GLU A 86 -8.12 2.93 9.11
CA GLU A 86 -9.22 3.89 9.07
C GLU A 86 -9.59 4.39 10.48
N GLY A 87 -9.73 5.72 10.63
CA GLY A 87 -9.97 6.40 11.91
C GLY A 87 -8.77 6.46 12.85
N ARG A 88 -7.63 5.84 12.52
CA ARG A 88 -6.40 5.94 13.32
C ARG A 88 -5.67 7.24 13.02
N GLY A 89 -5.20 7.89 14.09
CA GLY A 89 -4.37 9.07 14.01
C GLY A 89 -2.87 8.76 14.07
N LEU A 90 -2.06 9.65 13.50
CA LEU A 90 -0.62 9.75 13.72
C LEU A 90 -0.18 11.22 13.77
N CYS A 91 0.96 11.49 14.39
CA CYS A 91 1.57 12.81 14.37
C CYS A 91 2.32 13.05 13.05
N THR A 92 2.30 14.30 12.58
CA THR A 92 3.25 14.76 11.55
C THR A 92 4.68 14.65 12.06
N GLU A 93 5.65 14.56 11.15
CA GLU A 93 7.08 14.39 11.49
C GLU A 93 7.63 15.52 12.37
N ASP A 94 7.15 16.75 12.16
CA ASP A 94 7.50 17.92 12.96
C ASP A 94 6.83 17.95 14.35
N GLY A 95 5.93 17.01 14.64
CA GLY A 95 5.17 16.94 15.88
C GLY A 95 4.20 18.11 16.06
N LYS A 96 3.75 18.77 14.99
CA LYS A 96 2.88 19.97 15.07
C LYS A 96 1.44 19.75 14.61
N ALA A 97 1.08 18.53 14.20
CA ALA A 97 -0.28 18.24 13.77
C ALA A 97 -0.63 16.75 13.87
N VAL A 98 -1.93 16.48 13.81
CA VAL A 98 -2.49 15.13 13.70
C VAL A 98 -2.97 14.91 12.28
N LEU A 99 -2.51 13.81 11.68
CA LEU A 99 -3.15 13.21 10.51
C LEU A 99 -4.04 12.07 10.96
N GLU A 100 -5.17 11.87 10.30
CA GLU A 100 -6.06 10.73 10.52
C GLU A 100 -6.39 10.07 9.19
N CYS A 101 -6.42 8.75 9.15
CA CYS A 101 -6.87 8.02 7.98
C CYS A 101 -8.39 8.17 7.80
N ARG A 102 -8.81 8.88 6.76
CA ARG A 102 -10.20 9.06 6.38
C ARG A 102 -10.41 8.67 4.92
N MET A 103 -11.35 7.76 4.69
CA MET A 103 -11.65 7.21 3.37
C MET A 103 -10.39 6.70 2.67
N GLY A 104 -9.51 6.03 3.43
CA GLY A 104 -8.24 5.50 2.94
C GLY A 104 -7.17 6.55 2.58
N THR A 105 -7.33 7.81 2.98
CA THR A 105 -6.34 8.88 2.78
C THR A 105 -6.03 9.57 4.10
N LEU A 106 -4.77 9.89 4.36
CA LEU A 106 -4.38 10.69 5.52
C LEU A 106 -4.80 12.14 5.33
N VAL A 107 -5.64 12.64 6.24
CA VAL A 107 -6.08 14.04 6.26
C VAL A 107 -5.64 14.70 7.55
N ARG A 108 -5.22 15.96 7.47
CA ARG A 108 -4.93 16.75 8.65
C ARG A 108 -6.22 17.09 9.38
N THR A 109 -6.34 16.67 10.63
CA THR A 109 -7.53 16.92 11.45
C THR A 109 -7.33 18.02 12.47
N ARG A 110 -6.09 18.21 12.94
CA ARG A 110 -5.75 19.21 13.97
C ARG A 110 -4.32 19.73 13.80
N THR A 111 -4.12 20.99 14.18
CA THR A 111 -2.81 21.59 14.43
C THR A 111 -2.60 21.68 15.94
N CYS A 112 -1.38 21.42 16.40
CA CYS A 112 -1.00 21.31 17.81
C CYS A 112 0.31 22.09 18.04
N GLY A 113 0.55 22.57 19.26
CA GLY A 113 1.89 23.01 19.66
C GLY A 113 2.83 21.81 19.83
N THR A 114 2.32 20.70 20.34
CA THR A 114 3.04 19.41 20.44
C THR A 114 2.10 18.24 20.17
N CYS A 115 2.50 17.35 19.29
CA CYS A 115 1.85 16.08 19.00
C CYS A 115 2.76 14.93 19.46
N THR A 116 2.23 14.02 20.27
CA THR A 116 2.93 12.81 20.71
C THR A 116 2.04 11.59 20.55
N THR A 117 2.67 10.43 20.33
CA THR A 117 1.98 9.13 20.30
C THR A 117 2.41 8.33 21.51
N ASP A 118 1.46 7.92 22.34
CA ASP A 118 1.68 7.04 23.50
C ASP A 118 0.74 5.84 23.41
N ASN A 119 1.28 4.62 23.35
CA ASN A 119 0.49 3.38 23.24
C ASN A 119 -0.61 3.45 22.15
N ALA A 120 -0.26 4.00 20.98
CA ALA A 120 -1.15 4.27 19.84
C ALA A 120 -2.23 5.35 20.05
N LEU A 121 -2.29 6.00 21.22
CA LEU A 121 -3.09 7.19 21.44
C LEU A 121 -2.31 8.43 20.98
N VAL A 122 -2.92 9.23 20.10
CA VAL A 122 -2.37 10.52 19.69
C VAL A 122 -2.81 11.60 20.66
N ASN A 123 -1.85 12.18 21.34
CA ASN A 123 -2.03 13.36 22.17
C ASN A 123 -1.66 14.62 21.38
N CYS A 124 -2.55 15.61 21.38
CA CYS A 124 -2.38 16.89 20.70
C CYS A 124 -2.53 17.98 21.75
N ALA A 125 -1.41 18.53 22.19
CA ALA A 125 -1.33 19.62 23.15
C ALA A 125 -1.24 20.98 22.43
N PRO A 126 -1.77 22.06 23.03
CA PRO A 126 -1.64 23.42 22.53
C PRO A 126 -0.19 23.88 22.32
#